data_AF-A0A661D5U7-F1
#
_entry.id   AF-A0A661D5U7-F1
#
_cell.length_a   1.000
_cell.length_b   1.000
_cell.length_c   1.000
_cell.angle_alpha   90.00
_cell.angle_beta   90.00
_cell.angle_gamma   90.00
#
_symmetry.space_group_name_H-M   'P 1'
#
loop_
_entity.id
_entity.type
_entity.pdbx_description
1 polymer ?
#
loop_
_entity_poly.entity_id
_entity_poly.type
_entity_poly.pdbx_seq_one_letter_code
_entity_poly.pdbx_strand_id
1 'polypeptide(L)'
;MFGYWKREAIRQHFVIVGLEEELQVMSDRSDTQAGAIKAIQKRAGAYASELEELEQIREDEVNELKAQRCELNATILRLQKERDQVRGALFEGHTFMKSVMMEVEIAAQKYGHFNSLHEAYSVLLEEVEEFWDEVKKKQENRDLEAVRSELIQIAAMAVKANDFIMEQE
;
A
#
# COMPACT_ATOMS: atom_id res chain seq x y z
N MET A 1 -12.31 -18.22 -13.66
CA MET A 1 -13.27 -17.48 -14.51
C MET A 1 -12.99 -17.64 -16.02
N PHE A 2 -11.79 -17.38 -16.53
CA PHE A 2 -11.46 -17.49 -17.98
C PHE A 2 -11.78 -18.85 -18.64
N GLY A 3 -11.65 -19.96 -17.89
CA GLY A 3 -11.96 -21.30 -18.40
C GLY A 3 -13.45 -21.60 -18.59
N TYR A 4 -14.34 -20.88 -17.88
CA TYR A 4 -15.80 -21.08 -18.00
C TYR A 4 -16.32 -20.43 -19.28
N TRP A 5 -15.97 -19.15 -19.51
CA TRP A 5 -16.35 -18.40 -20.70
C TRP A 5 -15.85 -19.03 -22.01
N LYS A 6 -14.64 -19.60 -22.00
CA LYS A 6 -14.10 -20.31 -23.16
C LYS A 6 -14.89 -21.59 -23.48
N ARG A 7 -15.40 -22.29 -22.46
CA ARG A 7 -16.25 -23.48 -22.65
C ARG A 7 -17.67 -23.11 -23.11
N GLU A 8 -18.20 -21.99 -22.62
CA GLU A 8 -19.54 -21.53 -23.00
C GLU A 8 -19.58 -20.98 -24.43
N ALA A 9 -18.56 -20.22 -24.84
CA ALA A 9 -18.42 -19.78 -26.24
C ALA A 9 -18.31 -20.96 -27.22
N ILE A 10 -17.62 -22.04 -26.82
CA ILE A 10 -17.52 -23.27 -27.61
C ILE A 10 -18.88 -23.98 -27.68
N ARG A 11 -19.65 -24.04 -26.59
CA ARG A 11 -21.01 -24.61 -26.60
C ARG A 11 -21.96 -23.84 -27.51
N GLN A 12 -21.99 -22.51 -27.41
CA GLN A 12 -22.86 -21.69 -28.25
C GLN A 12 -22.51 -21.81 -29.73
N HIS A 13 -21.23 -21.91 -30.06
CA HIS A 13 -20.79 -22.16 -31.44
C HIS A 13 -21.29 -23.52 -31.97
N PHE A 14 -21.20 -24.59 -31.16
CA PHE A 14 -21.70 -25.92 -31.54
C PHE A 14 -23.22 -25.99 -31.69
N VAL A 15 -23.98 -25.25 -30.88
CA VAL A 15 -25.45 -25.17 -31.00
C VAL A 15 -25.86 -24.50 -32.31
N ILE A 16 -25.16 -23.42 -32.71
CA ILE A 16 -25.43 -22.72 -33.99
C ILE A 16 -25.14 -23.65 -35.18
N VAL A 17 -23.98 -24.30 -35.19
CA VAL A 17 -23.58 -25.21 -36.28
C VAL A 17 -24.52 -26.42 -36.37
N GLY A 18 -24.96 -26.99 -35.24
CA GLY A 18 -25.90 -28.11 -35.24
C GLY A 18 -27.30 -27.75 -35.77
N LEU A 19 -27.77 -26.51 -35.56
CA LEU A 19 -29.06 -26.05 -36.09
C LEU A 19 -29.04 -25.83 -37.60
N GLU A 20 -27.89 -25.45 -38.18
CA GLU A 20 -27.73 -25.30 -39.63
C GLU A 20 -27.79 -26.66 -40.35
N GLU A 21 -27.17 -27.69 -39.79
CA GLU A 21 -27.21 -29.06 -40.35
C GLU A 21 -28.63 -29.67 -40.28
N GLU A 22 -29.37 -29.45 -39.19
CA GLU A 22 -30.77 -29.91 -39.08
C GLU A 22 -31.68 -29.18 -40.10
N LEU A 23 -31.48 -27.88 -40.31
CA LEU A 23 -32.25 -27.10 -41.29
C LEU A 23 -32.07 -27.61 -42.73
N GLN A 24 -30.84 -28.03 -43.06
CA GLN A 24 -30.50 -28.53 -44.39
C GLN A 24 -31.14 -29.90 -44.69
N VAL A 25 -31.29 -30.77 -43.67
CA VAL A 25 -31.95 -32.08 -43.81
C VAL A 25 -33.48 -31.97 -43.89
N MET A 26 -34.08 -30.92 -43.32
CA MET A 26 -35.54 -30.74 -43.29
C MET A 26 -36.14 -30.08 -44.54
N SER A 27 -35.31 -29.47 -45.39
CA SER A 27 -35.71 -28.85 -46.66
C SER A 27 -36.44 -29.82 -47.61
N ASP A 28 -36.15 -31.13 -47.54
CA ASP A 28 -36.51 -32.09 -48.59
C ASP A 28 -37.91 -32.76 -48.44
N ARG A 29 -38.75 -32.39 -47.46
CA ARG A 29 -40.05 -33.06 -47.21
C ARG A 29 -41.20 -32.09 -46.88
N SER A 30 -42.06 -31.76 -47.85
CA SER A 30 -43.05 -30.65 -47.79
C SER A 30 -44.14 -30.77 -46.70
N ASP A 31 -44.73 -31.94 -46.47
CA ASP A 31 -45.85 -32.07 -45.52
C ASP A 31 -45.39 -32.13 -44.06
N THR A 32 -44.10 -32.37 -43.84
CA THR A 32 -43.44 -32.33 -42.53
C THR A 32 -42.88 -30.94 -42.17
N GLN A 33 -42.85 -29.99 -43.11
CA GLN A 33 -42.25 -28.66 -42.91
C GLN A 33 -43.00 -27.82 -41.86
N ALA A 34 -44.33 -27.84 -41.84
CA ALA A 34 -45.09 -27.05 -40.87
C ALA A 34 -44.89 -27.51 -39.41
N GLY A 35 -44.78 -28.83 -39.19
CA GLY A 35 -44.46 -29.40 -37.89
C GLY A 35 -43.01 -29.12 -37.46
N ALA A 36 -42.08 -29.23 -38.42
CA ALA A 36 -40.68 -28.87 -38.24
C ALA A 36 -40.50 -27.40 -37.81
N ILE A 37 -41.13 -26.47 -38.53
CA ILE A 37 -41.08 -25.03 -38.25
C ILE A 37 -41.59 -24.74 -36.83
N LYS A 38 -42.72 -25.33 -36.42
CA LYS A 38 -43.25 -25.15 -35.05
C LYS A 38 -42.29 -25.69 -33.98
N ALA A 39 -41.63 -26.83 -34.24
CA ALA A 39 -40.64 -27.39 -33.31
C ALA A 39 -39.39 -26.50 -33.20
N ILE A 40 -38.89 -25.98 -34.32
CA ILE A 40 -37.76 -25.03 -34.37
C ILE A 40 -38.13 -23.75 -33.63
N GLN A 41 -39.29 -23.16 -33.89
CA GLN A 41 -39.77 -21.96 -33.20
C GLN A 41 -39.87 -22.18 -31.68
N LYS A 42 -40.38 -23.34 -31.25
CA LYS A 42 -40.47 -23.69 -29.82
C LYS A 42 -39.07 -23.80 -29.19
N ARG A 43 -38.12 -24.46 -29.86
CA ARG A 43 -36.73 -24.56 -29.39
C ARG A 43 -36.05 -23.19 -29.35
N ALA A 44 -36.22 -22.38 -30.39
CA ALA A 44 -35.68 -21.02 -30.45
C ALA A 44 -36.20 -20.15 -29.29
N GLY A 45 -37.49 -20.27 -28.95
CA GLY A 45 -38.06 -19.59 -27.79
C GLY A 45 -37.46 -20.06 -26.46
N ALA A 46 -37.21 -21.37 -26.30
CA ALA A 46 -36.55 -21.91 -25.12
C ALA A 46 -35.09 -21.41 -24.99
N TYR A 47 -34.34 -21.39 -26.08
CA TYR A 47 -32.98 -20.84 -26.10
C TYR A 47 -32.94 -19.34 -25.82
N ALA A 48 -33.93 -18.57 -26.31
CA ALA A 48 -34.02 -17.15 -26.00
C ALA A 48 -34.22 -16.89 -24.50
N SER A 49 -35.09 -17.68 -23.85
CA SER A 49 -35.30 -17.61 -22.39
C SER A 49 -34.05 -18.01 -21.60
N GLU A 50 -33.37 -19.09 -22.01
CA GLU A 50 -32.13 -19.52 -21.37
C GLU A 50 -31.01 -18.48 -21.54
N LEU A 51 -30.94 -17.82 -22.70
CA LEU A 51 -30.00 -16.74 -22.94
C LEU A 51 -30.28 -15.55 -22.01
N GLU A 52 -31.54 -15.13 -21.86
CA GLU A 52 -31.93 -14.04 -20.95
C GLU A 52 -31.55 -14.34 -19.50
N GLU A 53 -31.78 -15.58 -19.02
CA GLU A 53 -31.35 -16.02 -17.68
C GLU A 53 -29.82 -15.96 -17.51
N LEU A 54 -29.05 -16.39 -18.50
CA LEU A 54 -27.58 -16.32 -18.47
C LEU A 54 -27.08 -14.88 -18.51
N GLU A 55 -27.74 -13.99 -19.26
CA GLU A 55 -27.39 -12.57 -19.27
C GLU A 55 -27.64 -11.91 -17.92
N GLN A 56 -28.73 -12.26 -17.24
CA GLN A 56 -29.02 -11.80 -15.88
C GLN A 56 -27.96 -12.29 -14.89
N ILE A 57 -27.60 -13.59 -14.93
CA ILE A 57 -26.55 -14.15 -14.06
C ILE A 57 -25.22 -13.41 -14.29
N ARG A 58 -24.85 -13.18 -15.55
CA ARG A 58 -23.64 -12.44 -15.90
C ARG A 58 -23.67 -11.01 -15.35
N GLU A 59 -24.81 -10.33 -15.44
CA GLU A 59 -24.95 -8.97 -14.91
C GLU A 59 -24.84 -8.94 -13.38
N ASP A 60 -25.46 -9.90 -12.69
CA ASP A 60 -25.37 -10.03 -11.24
C ASP A 60 -23.93 -10.32 -10.78
N GLU A 61 -23.22 -11.23 -11.44
CA GLU A 61 -21.80 -11.51 -11.18
C GLU A 61 -20.93 -10.25 -11.39
N VAL A 62 -21.17 -9.50 -12.46
CA VAL A 62 -20.45 -8.25 -12.73
C VAL A 62 -20.72 -7.20 -11.64
N ASN A 63 -21.95 -7.11 -11.15
CA ASN A 63 -22.33 -6.18 -10.09
C ASN A 63 -21.71 -6.58 -8.74
N GLU A 64 -21.68 -7.87 -8.41
CA GLU A 64 -20.99 -8.38 -7.22
C GLU A 64 -19.49 -8.06 -7.26
N LEU A 65 -18.82 -8.31 -8.40
CA LEU A 65 -17.40 -8.00 -8.56
C LEU A 65 -17.10 -6.50 -8.46
N LYS A 66 -18.00 -5.64 -8.97
CA LYS A 66 -17.88 -4.18 -8.80
C LYS A 66 -17.98 -3.79 -7.33
N ALA A 67 -18.88 -4.41 -6.57
CA ALA A 67 -19.02 -4.16 -5.13
C ALA A 67 -17.77 -4.59 -4.35
N GLN A 68 -17.26 -5.79 -4.60
CA GLN A 68 -16.02 -6.29 -4.01
C GLN A 68 -14.82 -5.38 -4.33
N ARG A 69 -14.71 -4.91 -5.59
CA ARG A 69 -13.66 -3.96 -5.99
C ARG A 69 -13.77 -2.63 -5.25
N CYS A 70 -14.98 -2.14 -5.00
CA CYS A 70 -15.22 -0.92 -4.23
C CYS A 70 -14.71 -1.08 -2.79
N GLU A 71 -15.04 -2.19 -2.14
CA GLU A 71 -14.62 -2.49 -0.78
C GLU A 71 -13.09 -2.67 -0.66
N LEU A 72 -12.47 -3.34 -1.64
CA LEU A 72 -11.02 -3.47 -1.72
C LEU A 72 -10.33 -2.11 -1.85
N ASN A 73 -10.83 -1.24 -2.73
CA ASN A 73 -10.28 0.11 -2.91
C ASN A 73 -10.40 0.96 -1.63
N ALA A 74 -11.54 0.86 -0.93
CA ALA A 74 -11.73 1.53 0.36
C ALA A 74 -10.71 1.04 1.42
N THR A 75 -10.43 -0.26 1.44
CA THR A 75 -9.44 -0.88 2.33
C THR A 75 -8.03 -0.42 1.99
N ILE A 76 -7.66 -0.41 0.71
CA ILE A 76 -6.36 0.10 0.24
C ILE A 76 -6.15 1.54 0.69
N LEU A 77 -7.16 2.39 0.54
CA LEU A 77 -7.07 3.80 0.94
C LEU A 77 -6.88 3.95 2.46
N ARG A 78 -7.57 3.14 3.28
CA ARG A 78 -7.40 3.12 4.74
C ARG A 78 -5.96 2.75 5.12
N LEU A 79 -5.44 1.67 4.54
CA LEU A 79 -4.08 1.20 4.80
C LEU A 79 -3.02 2.23 4.36
N GLN A 80 -3.23 2.92 3.24
CA GLN A 80 -2.34 3.99 2.80
C GLN A 80 -2.29 5.14 3.81
N LYS A 81 -3.45 5.53 4.36
CA LYS A 81 -3.53 6.57 5.40
C LYS A 81 -2.79 6.15 6.68
N GLU A 82 -2.98 4.92 7.14
CA GLU A 82 -2.29 4.39 8.32
C GLU A 82 -0.78 4.32 8.10
N ARG A 83 -0.33 3.84 6.93
CA ARG A 83 1.08 3.85 6.54
C ARG A 83 1.67 5.25 6.58
N ASP A 84 0.96 6.25 6.05
CA ASP A 84 1.46 7.62 5.99
C ASP A 84 1.53 8.26 7.39
N GLN A 85 0.60 7.91 8.30
CA GLN A 85 0.68 8.29 9.72
C GLN A 85 1.91 7.69 10.41
N VAL A 86 2.15 6.39 10.23
CA VAL A 86 3.33 5.71 10.79
C VAL A 86 4.62 6.29 10.18
N ARG A 87 4.64 6.57 8.88
CA ARG A 87 5.78 7.19 8.21
C ARG A 87 6.07 8.59 8.73
N GLY A 88 5.03 9.39 9.00
CA GLY A 88 5.18 10.70 9.63
C GLY A 88 5.86 10.61 11.00
N ALA A 89 5.36 9.71 11.86
CA ALA A 89 5.95 9.47 13.19
C ALA A 89 7.41 8.97 13.13
N LEU A 90 7.72 8.07 12.20
CA LEU A 90 9.09 7.58 11.98
C LEU A 90 10.02 8.68 11.44
N PHE A 91 9.52 9.57 10.57
CA PHE A 91 10.32 10.66 10.02
C PHE A 91 10.73 11.65 11.10
N GLU A 92 9.86 11.96 12.07
CA GLU A 92 10.20 12.83 13.20
C GLU A 92 11.31 12.22 14.08
N GLY A 93 11.22 10.95 14.46
CA GLY A 93 12.27 10.26 15.23
C GLY A 93 13.60 10.12 14.48
N HIS A 94 13.54 9.91 13.16
CA HIS A 94 14.72 9.84 12.31
C HIS A 94 15.46 11.19 12.23
N THR A 95 14.79 12.33 12.46
CA THR A 95 15.46 13.64 12.44
C THR A 95 16.42 13.81 13.61
N PHE A 96 16.03 13.41 14.83
CA PHE A 96 16.88 13.62 16.01
C PHE A 96 18.16 12.77 15.95
N MET A 97 18.04 11.45 15.75
CA MET A 97 19.21 10.59 15.68
C MET A 97 20.15 10.96 14.52
N LYS A 98 19.59 11.38 13.38
CA LYS A 98 20.39 11.89 12.26
C LYS A 98 21.15 13.17 12.64
N SER A 99 20.50 14.11 13.33
CA SER A 99 21.15 15.31 13.83
C SER A 99 22.25 14.99 14.84
N VAL A 100 22.03 14.03 15.75
CA VAL A 100 23.07 13.57 16.69
C VAL A 100 24.27 13.00 15.94
N MET A 101 24.06 12.11 14.97
CA MET A 101 25.18 11.55 14.20
C MET A 101 25.94 12.62 13.40
N MET A 102 25.22 13.59 12.81
CA MET A 102 25.84 14.71 12.11
C MET A 102 26.67 15.59 13.06
N GLU A 103 26.17 15.84 14.28
CA GLU A 103 26.89 16.61 15.29
C GLU A 103 28.14 15.87 15.79
N VAL A 104 28.07 14.53 15.97
CA VAL A 104 29.24 13.70 16.27
C VAL A 104 30.31 13.86 15.19
N GLU A 105 29.93 13.79 13.91
CA GLU A 105 30.87 13.98 12.79
C GLU A 105 31.49 15.39 12.79
N ILE A 106 30.68 16.43 12.97
CA ILE A 106 31.15 17.82 13.03
C ILE A 106 32.13 18.01 14.20
N ALA A 107 31.78 17.55 15.40
CA ALA A 107 32.62 17.67 16.57
C ALA A 107 33.91 16.83 16.47
N ALA A 108 33.86 15.67 15.81
CA ALA A 108 35.05 14.87 15.53
C ALA A 108 35.98 15.59 14.53
N GLN A 109 35.44 16.21 13.48
CA GLN A 109 36.21 16.99 12.51
C GLN A 109 36.82 18.25 13.13
N LYS A 110 36.07 18.95 13.98
CA LYS A 110 36.47 20.24 14.55
C LYS A 110 37.45 20.10 15.71
N TYR A 111 37.25 19.12 16.58
CA TYR A 111 37.98 19.01 17.85
C TYR A 111 38.79 17.71 17.98
N GLY A 112 38.58 16.71 17.13
CA GLY A 112 39.23 15.41 17.24
C GLY A 112 38.66 14.54 18.39
N HIS A 113 39.48 13.60 18.85
CA HIS A 113 39.17 12.75 20.00
C HIS A 113 39.48 13.47 21.32
N PHE A 114 38.79 13.08 22.38
CA PHE A 114 39.14 13.53 23.72
C PHE A 114 40.52 13.00 24.12
N ASN A 115 41.26 13.77 24.91
CA ASN A 115 42.56 13.36 25.46
C ASN A 115 42.41 12.67 26.83
N SER A 116 41.27 12.85 27.50
CA SER A 116 40.99 12.25 28.80
C SER A 116 39.49 12.22 29.12
N LEU A 117 39.10 11.37 30.09
CA LEU A 117 37.74 11.37 30.63
C LEU A 117 37.36 12.69 31.33
N HIS A 118 38.33 13.42 31.89
CA HIS A 118 38.07 14.72 32.49
C HIS A 118 37.69 15.74 31.42
N GLU A 119 38.37 15.74 30.27
CA GLU A 119 38.01 16.57 29.13
C GLU A 119 36.62 16.23 28.59
N ALA A 120 36.34 14.93 28.40
CA ALA A 120 35.01 14.47 27.96
C ALA A 120 33.90 14.90 28.93
N TYR A 121 34.14 14.79 30.24
CA TYR A 121 33.20 15.24 31.27
C TYR A 121 33.02 16.76 31.27
N SER A 122 34.09 17.53 31.14
CA SER A 122 34.02 19.00 31.09
C SER A 122 33.21 19.48 29.90
N VAL A 123 33.41 18.91 28.71
CA VAL A 123 32.64 19.26 27.52
C VAL A 123 31.17 18.86 27.69
N LEU A 124 30.89 17.65 28.18
CA LEU A 124 29.51 17.25 28.48
C LEU A 124 28.81 18.18 29.48
N LEU A 125 29.54 18.65 30.49
CA LEU A 125 29.00 19.57 31.48
C LEU A 125 28.70 20.95 30.86
N GLU A 126 29.57 21.46 29.99
CA GLU A 126 29.36 22.71 29.24
C GLU A 126 28.05 22.66 28.44
N GLU A 127 27.84 21.62 27.63
CA GLU A 127 26.60 21.48 26.83
C GLU A 127 25.34 21.37 27.73
N VAL A 128 25.45 20.73 28.90
CA VAL A 128 24.35 20.65 29.89
C VAL A 128 24.06 22.00 30.53
N GLU A 129 25.09 22.81 30.78
CA GLU A 129 24.94 24.17 31.31
C GLU A 129 24.28 25.10 30.29
N GLU A 130 24.65 25.01 29.01
CA GLU A 130 24.01 25.76 27.91
C GLU A 130 22.52 25.39 27.76
N PHE A 131 22.19 24.09 27.78
CA PHE A 131 20.80 23.63 27.84
C PHE A 131 20.07 24.19 29.07
N TRP A 132 20.72 24.18 30.23
CA TRP A 132 20.12 24.66 31.47
C TRP A 132 19.88 26.17 31.45
N ASP A 133 20.73 26.95 30.78
CA ASP A 133 20.54 28.37 30.57
C ASP A 133 19.26 28.67 29.78
N GLU A 134 18.94 27.90 28.73
CA GLU A 134 17.67 28.01 28.02
C GLU A 134 16.47 27.58 28.88
N VAL A 135 16.61 26.52 29.69
CA VAL A 135 15.54 26.04 30.57
C VAL A 135 15.17 27.07 31.63
N LYS A 136 16.15 27.79 32.19
CA LYS A 136 15.93 28.85 33.18
C LYS A 136 15.19 30.07 32.62
N LYS A 137 15.17 30.28 31.31
CA LYS A 137 14.40 31.37 30.69
C LYS A 137 12.90 31.17 30.91
N LYS A 138 12.17 32.28 30.98
CA LYS A 138 10.69 32.25 31.00
C LYS A 138 10.17 31.64 29.70
N GLN A 139 9.01 31.00 29.76
CA GLN A 139 8.44 30.27 28.62
C GLN A 139 8.26 31.15 27.37
N GLU A 140 7.89 32.42 27.55
CA GLU A 140 7.75 33.40 26.47
C GLU A 140 9.06 33.81 25.80
N ASN A 141 10.20 33.61 26.47
CA ASN A 141 11.54 33.99 26.01
C ASN A 141 12.43 32.78 25.70
N ARG A 142 11.89 31.56 25.79
CA ARG A 142 12.64 30.32 25.57
C ARG A 142 12.71 30.03 24.09
N ASP A 143 13.93 29.82 23.59
CA ASP A 143 14.14 29.38 22.22
C ASP A 143 14.12 27.84 22.17
N LEU A 144 13.04 27.29 21.63
CA LEU A 144 12.88 25.83 21.52
C LEU A 144 13.85 25.21 20.51
N GLU A 145 14.34 25.98 19.53
CA GLU A 145 15.33 25.51 18.58
C GLU A 145 16.70 25.44 19.24
N ALA A 146 17.08 26.45 20.04
CA ALA A 146 18.29 26.41 20.87
C ALA A 146 18.27 25.21 21.83
N VAL A 147 17.17 25.05 22.60
CA VAL A 147 16.97 23.88 23.49
C VAL A 147 17.17 22.55 22.77
N ARG A 148 16.64 22.43 21.55
CA ARG A 148 16.78 21.20 20.76
C ARG A 148 18.23 20.99 20.31
N SER A 149 18.94 22.05 19.91
CA SER A 149 20.35 22.00 19.52
C SER A 149 21.22 21.54 20.69
N GLU A 150 21.04 22.12 21.88
CA GLU A 150 21.82 21.70 23.06
C GLU A 150 21.58 20.23 23.43
N LEU A 151 20.33 19.74 23.32
CA LEU A 151 20.03 18.32 23.54
C LEU A 151 20.70 17.40 22.50
N ILE A 152 20.83 17.85 21.25
CA ILE A 152 21.55 17.13 20.20
C ILE A 152 23.05 17.08 20.54
N GLN A 153 23.64 18.21 20.94
CA GLN A 153 25.05 18.31 21.33
C GLN A 153 25.36 17.43 22.56
N ILE A 154 24.54 17.47 23.61
CA ILE A 154 24.67 16.59 24.78
C ILE A 154 24.69 15.12 24.36
N ALA A 155 23.74 14.69 23.51
CA ALA A 155 23.69 13.32 23.04
C ALA A 155 24.92 12.96 22.17
N ALA A 156 25.37 13.87 21.30
CA ALA A 156 26.55 13.68 20.48
C ALA A 156 27.83 13.56 21.32
N MET A 157 27.99 14.40 22.35
CA MET A 157 29.16 14.35 23.24
C MET A 157 29.17 13.08 24.08
N ALA A 158 28.00 12.57 24.47
CA ALA A 158 27.90 11.29 25.17
C ALA A 158 28.35 10.11 24.28
N VAL A 159 27.96 10.12 22.99
CA VAL A 159 28.45 9.13 22.02
C VAL A 159 29.96 9.22 21.87
N LYS A 160 30.52 10.42 21.64
CA LYS A 160 31.97 10.61 21.54
C LYS A 160 32.72 10.17 22.80
N ALA A 161 32.16 10.43 23.98
CA ALA A 161 32.77 10.01 25.24
C ALA A 161 32.79 8.49 25.38
N ASN A 162 31.71 7.81 24.95
CA ASN A 162 31.68 6.34 24.88
C ASN A 162 32.72 5.79 23.90
N ASP A 163 32.80 6.35 22.70
CA ASP A 163 33.78 5.91 21.69
C ASP A 163 35.21 6.04 22.22
N PHE A 164 35.52 7.16 22.90
CA PHE A 164 36.79 7.35 23.59
C PHE A 164 37.07 6.25 24.64
N ILE A 165 36.08 5.81 25.41
CA ILE A 165 36.23 4.72 26.39
C ILE A 165 36.53 3.39 25.69
N MET A 166 35.79 3.08 24.63
CA MET A 166 35.94 1.82 23.89
C MET A 166 37.31 1.69 23.21
N GLU A 167 37.98 2.80 22.89
CA GLU A 167 39.34 2.80 22.34
C GLU A 167 40.43 2.53 23.39
N GLN A 168 40.12 2.60 24.69
CA GLN A 168 41.08 2.32 25.77
C GLN A 168 41.10 0.85 26.22
N GLU A 169 40.14 0.03 25.77
CA GLU A 169 40.06 -1.42 26.05
C GLU A 169 40.92 -2.24 25.08
#